data_AF-A0A7Y8J6C7-F1
#
_entry.id   AF-A0A7Y8J6C7-F1
#
_cell.length_a   1.000
_cell.length_b   1.000
_cell.length_c   1.000
_cell.angle_alpha   90.00
_cell.angle_beta   90.00
_cell.angle_gamma   90.00
#
_symmetry.space_group_name_H-M   'P 1'
#
loop_
_entity.id
_entity.type
_entity.pdbx_description
1 polymer ?
#
loop_
_entity_poly.entity_id
_entity_poly.type
_entity_poly.pdbx_seq_one_letter_code
_entity_poly.pdbx_strand_id
1 'polypeptide(L)' 'MPTFEQTWLPYIYLYGVGGIFFLLGMITIKKSGGIDLTKKRHRYWWNVLIFGMIYFMILHALLILAALYL' A
#
# COMPACT_ATOMS: atom_id res chain seq x y z
N MET A 1 9.73 -21.26 15.36
CA MET A 1 8.70 -20.54 14.59
C MET A 1 8.69 -19.10 15.11
N PRO A 2 8.88 -18.09 14.25
CA PRO A 2 8.78 -16.70 14.66
C PRO A 2 7.35 -16.42 15.17
N THR A 3 7.22 -15.55 16.17
CA THR A 3 5.92 -15.24 16.76
C THR A 3 5.12 -14.29 15.87
N PHE A 4 3.83 -14.08 16.21
CA PHE A 4 2.99 -13.11 15.51
C PHE A 4 3.59 -11.69 15.54
N GLU A 5 4.16 -11.30 16.68
CA GLU A 5 4.80 -10.01 16.90
C GLU A 5 6.04 -9.80 16.01
N GLN A 6 6.69 -10.90 15.62
CA GLN A 6 7.87 -10.88 14.75
C GLN A 6 7.55 -10.94 13.25
N THR A 7 6.30 -11.21 12.88
CA THR A 7 5.90 -11.49 11.49
C THR A 7 4.75 -10.59 11.03
N TRP A 8 3.57 -10.79 11.61
CA TRP A 8 2.34 -10.15 11.18
C TRP A 8 2.13 -8.77 11.80
N LEU A 9 2.54 -8.55 13.06
CA LEU A 9 2.39 -7.25 13.70
C LEU A 9 3.12 -6.12 12.95
N PRO A 10 4.39 -6.27 12.51
CA PRO A 10 5.07 -5.25 11.72
C PRO A 10 4.44 -5.05 10.34
N TYR A 11 3.97 -6.13 9.70
CA TYR A 11 3.24 -6.06 8.43
C TYR A 11 1.94 -5.25 8.57
N ILE A 12 1.13 -5.53 9.60
CA ILE A 12 -0.11 -4.81 9.88
C ILE A 12 0.19 -3.36 10.22
N TYR A 13 1.24 -3.08 10.98
CA TYR A 13 1.64 -1.71 11.28
C TYR A 13 2.02 -0.95 10.00
N LEU A 14 2.88 -1.53 9.17
CA LEU A 14 3.35 -0.92 7.92
C LEU A 14 2.18 -0.58 6.98
N TYR A 15 1.30 -1.54 6.71
CA TYR A 15 0.22 -1.35 5.73
C TYR A 15 -1.07 -0.78 6.32
N GLY A 16 -1.29 -0.94 7.62
CA GLY A 16 -2.40 -0.30 8.34
C GLY A 16 -2.10 1.17 8.57
N VAL A 17 -1.08 1.47 9.39
CA VAL A 17 -0.72 2.85 9.73
C VAL A 17 -0.14 3.56 8.51
N GLY A 18 0.83 2.95 7.82
CA GLY A 18 1.39 3.53 6.59
C GLY A 18 0.35 3.63 5.46
N GLY A 19 -0.63 2.72 5.40
CA GLY A 19 -1.75 2.80 4.47
C GLY A 19 -2.67 3.99 4.75
N ILE A 20 -2.94 4.30 6.01
CA ILE A 20 -3.69 5.52 6.38
C ILE A 20 -2.93 6.76 5.89
N PHE A 21 -1.63 6.86 6.16
CA PHE A 21 -0.81 7.98 5.68
C PHE A 21 -0.79 8.08 4.15
N PHE A 22 -0.68 6.95 3.45
CA PHE A 22 -0.77 6.91 1.99
C PHE A 22 -2.10 7.45 1.48
N LEU A 23 -3.24 7.02 2.06
CA LEU A 23 -4.56 7.50 1.68
C LEU A 23 -4.74 8.99 1.96
N LEU A 24 -4.25 9.50 3.09
CA LEU A 24 -4.25 10.93 3.40
C LEU A 24 -3.42 11.72 2.38
N GLY A 25 -2.28 11.18 1.96
CA GLY A 25 -1.46 11.72 0.87
C GLY A 25 -2.25 11.77 -0.44
N MET A 26 -2.90 10.67 -0.82
CA MET A 26 -3.75 10.58 -2.01
C MET A 26 -4.88 11.62 -2.01
N ILE A 27 -5.54 11.82 -0.87
CA ILE A 27 -6.57 12.86 -0.71
C ILE A 27 -5.95 14.25 -0.88
N THR A 28 -4.78 14.49 -0.29
CA THR A 28 -4.09 15.79 -0.34
C THR A 28 -3.62 16.16 -1.74
N ILE A 29 -3.03 15.23 -2.50
CA ILE A 29 -2.59 15.50 -3.89
C ILE A 29 -3.78 15.79 -4.81
N LYS A 30 -4.95 15.19 -4.53
CA LYS A 30 -6.19 15.46 -5.27
C LYS A 30 -6.74 16.84 -4.93
N LYS A 31 -6.81 17.18 -3.64
CA LYS A 31 -7.33 18.47 -3.17
C LYS A 31 -6.45 19.66 -3.58
N SER A 32 -5.13 19.47 -3.62
CA SER A 32 -4.17 20.51 -4.02
C SER A 32 -4.05 20.69 -5.54
N GLY A 33 -4.73 19.87 -6.35
CA GLY A 33 -4.62 19.92 -7.81
C GLY A 33 -3.34 19.29 -8.37
N GLY A 34 -2.49 18.67 -7.53
CA GLY A 34 -1.33 17.89 -7.97
C GLY A 34 -1.73 16.68 -8.83
N ILE A 35 -2.94 16.16 -8.65
CA ILE A 35 -3.54 15.18 -9.55
C ILE A 35 -4.94 15.62 -9.99
N ASP A 36 -5.13 15.72 -11.30
CA ASP A 36 -6.40 16.11 -11.92
C ASP A 36 -7.02 14.88 -12.59
N LEU A 37 -8.06 14.33 -11.97
CA LEU A 37 -8.72 13.11 -12.45
C LEU A 37 -9.52 13.32 -13.76
N THR A 38 -9.64 14.55 -14.28
CA THR A 38 -10.20 14.78 -15.63
C THR A 38 -9.19 14.41 -16.73
N LYS A 39 -7.89 14.47 -16.43
CA LYS A 39 -6.80 14.15 -17.36
C LYS A 39 -6.52 12.65 -17.37
N LYS A 40 -6.50 12.04 -18.56
CA LYS A 40 -6.23 10.59 -18.76
C LYS A 40 -4.93 10.13 -18.10
N ARG A 41 -3.84 10.90 -18.28
CA ARG A 41 -2.52 10.56 -17.72
C ARG A 41 -2.50 10.58 -16.19
N HIS A 42 -3.21 11.51 -15.57
CA HIS A 42 -3.29 11.62 -14.13
C HIS A 42 -4.14 10.47 -13.54
N ARG A 43 -5.25 10.09 -14.19
CA ARG A 43 -6.00 8.88 -13.81
C ARG A 43 -5.15 7.61 -13.88
N TYR A 44 -4.31 7.49 -14.91
CA TYR A 44 -3.39 6.37 -15.01
C TYR A 44 -2.46 6.32 -13.78
N TRP A 45 -1.80 7.42 -13.44
CA TRP A 45 -0.92 7.47 -12.26
C TRP A 45 -1.67 7.26 -10.94
N TRP A 46 -2.88 7.80 -10.80
CA TRP A 46 -3.74 7.53 -9.65
C TRP A 46 -3.98 6.03 -9.45
N ASN A 47 -4.33 5.34 -10.55
CA ASN A 47 -4.57 3.90 -10.52
C ASN A 47 -3.27 3.11 -10.27
N VAL A 48 -2.14 3.53 -10.86
CA VAL A 48 -0.82 2.90 -10.63
C VAL A 48 -0.40 3.01 -9.17
N LEU A 49 -0.63 4.15 -8.52
CA LEU A 49 -0.30 4.34 -7.10
C LEU A 49 -1.12 3.40 -6.21
N ILE A 50 -2.44 3.31 -6.43
CA ILE A 50 -3.32 2.41 -5.67
C ILE A 50 -2.95 0.95 -5.95
N PHE A 51 -2.76 0.60 -7.23
CA PHE A 51 -2.36 -0.74 -7.62
C PHE A 51 -1.02 -1.13 -7.00
N GLY A 52 -0.02 -0.25 -7.05
CA GLY A 52 1.30 -0.50 -6.46
C GLY A 52 1.22 -0.80 -4.97
N MET A 53 0.40 -0.04 -4.23
CA MET A 53 0.18 -0.29 -2.80
C MET A 53 -0.40 -1.69 -2.55
N ILE A 54 -1.48 -2.05 -3.25
CA ILE A 54 -2.15 -3.36 -3.09
C ILE A 54 -1.24 -4.50 -3.56
N TYR A 55 -0.55 -4.31 -4.67
CA TYR A 55 0.39 -5.30 -5.23
C TYR A 55 1.50 -5.61 -4.23
N PHE A 56 2.15 -4.59 -3.66
CA PHE A 56 3.21 -4.80 -2.66
C PHE A 56 2.68 -5.39 -1.36
N MET A 57 1.48 -5.01 -0.91
CA MET A 57 0.82 -5.63 0.24
C MET A 57 0.67 -7.15 0.05
N ILE A 58 0.08 -7.57 -1.06
CA ILE A 58 -0.15 -8.99 -1.36
C ILE A 58 1.18 -9.72 -1.54
N LEU A 59 2.09 -9.17 -2.33
CA LEU A 59 3.41 -9.78 -2.56
C LEU A 59 4.15 -10.00 -1.23
N HIS A 60 4.16 -8.99 -0.35
CA HIS A 60 4.83 -9.10 0.94
C HIS A 60 4.15 -10.14 1.84
N ALA A 61 2.81 -10.19 1.89
CA ALA A 61 2.10 -11.24 2.62
C ALA A 61 2.42 -12.65 2.09
N LEU A 62 2.48 -12.82 0.77
CA LEU A 62 2.87 -14.10 0.16
C LEU A 62 4.31 -14.49 0.51
N LEU A 63 5.23 -13.53 0.58
CA LEU A 63 6.61 -13.77 1.00
C LEU A 63 6.72 -14.14 2.49
N ILE A 64 5.89 -13.56 3.36
CA ILE A 64 5.78 -13.98 4.77
C ILE A 64 5.30 -15.43 4.84
N LEU A 65 4.25 -15.78 4.10
CA LEU A 65 3.74 -17.16 4.05
C LEU A 65 4.80 -18.12 3.50
N ALA A 66 5.50 -17.75 2.44
CA ALA A 66 6.59 -18.55 1.89
C ALA A 66 7.66 -18.81 2.95
N ALA A 67 8.12 -17.77 3.66
CA ALA A 67 9.14 -17.91 4.69
C ALA A 67 8.70 -18.75 5.91
N LEU A 68 7.39 -18.83 6.19
CA LEU A 68 6.85 -19.60 7.31
C LEU A 68 6.60 -21.07 6.99
N TYR A 69 6.36 -21.41 5.72
CA TYR A 69 5.80 -22.72 5.33
C TYR A 69 6.54 -23.43 4.18
N LEU A 70 7.48 -22.77 3.50
CA LEU A 70 8.35 -23.35 2.47
C LEU A 70 9.80 -23.37 2.97
#